data_AF-A0A267EB24-F1
#
_entry.id   AF-A0A267EB24-F1
#
_cell.length_a   1.000
_cell.length_b   1.000
_cell.length_c   1.000
_cell.angle_alpha   90.00
_cell.angle_beta   90.00
_cell.angle_gamma   90.00
#
_symmetry.space_group_name_H-M   'P 1'
#
loop_
_entity.id
_entity.type
_entity.pdbx_description
1 polymer ?
#
loop_
_entity_poly.entity_id
_entity_poly.type
_entity_poly.pdbx_seq_one_letter_code
_entity_poly.pdbx_strand_id
1 'polypeptide(L)'
;PVCLAHCSPAWAFALAKCDSPDRVRHARLRHVWGFPPRRQGVEQPAELLTSLARGQGGSPSADRRPLVLLISASGSRGICAAALLSDNAFEEAAEPSADTSGRLWCRFRLADVLPDVGVSDDADLPLLVTPFGDAVDTDGRPLGECRNLAAVNGVCGCRLVQRLAADLADARAAAAPAPSQLGRIAGERSGAEPDELTVAARLARRLGRSHGRVLLACPAGSRRYNLHSPASDHDLAVVYRAPLRSLLGLPGLRPADSLQSSGPADPIDCRATELGRFLELLLAGDPKAVECLFLRQEDLHFGLPADRLRLAWLFESKRRFLTPRLLRAYRSELEGAKGLRKLDRLRAQWLATANEGVAGAAVDGVTPGSVEEAAGGAKATALGARLRKLYCILLRLADCCAHAASGELPVRFEAGSERHRLLSWVRFGPPAALSQADELRMRDALRDRLAAASSAAAAAEASVAPETLARLQAEANDWLIEHRLACHADGDERLLASELEGD
;
A
#
# COMPACT_ATOMS: atom_id res chain seq x y z
N PRO A 1 -26.72 -11.98 -8.19
CA PRO A 1 -25.30 -12.44 -8.24
C PRO A 1 -25.22 -13.80 -7.55
N VAL A 2 -24.44 -14.74 -8.09
CA VAL A 2 -24.22 -16.04 -7.47
C VAL A 2 -23.14 -15.86 -6.39
N CYS A 3 -23.43 -16.25 -5.16
CA CYS A 3 -22.50 -16.12 -4.02
C CYS A 3 -22.34 -17.48 -3.34
N LEU A 4 -21.11 -17.85 -2.98
CA LEU A 4 -20.83 -19.15 -2.34
C LEU A 4 -21.62 -19.37 -1.04
N ALA A 5 -21.99 -18.30 -0.33
CA ALA A 5 -22.83 -18.37 0.86
C ALA A 5 -24.25 -18.91 0.58
N HIS A 6 -24.71 -18.82 -0.67
CA HIS A 6 -26.00 -19.32 -1.14
C HIS A 6 -25.85 -20.55 -2.04
N CYS A 7 -24.84 -21.39 -1.79
CA CYS A 7 -24.68 -22.63 -2.53
C CYS A 7 -25.97 -23.45 -2.52
N SER A 8 -26.24 -24.14 -3.63
CA SER A 8 -27.36 -25.06 -3.75
C SER A 8 -26.85 -26.47 -4.00
N PRO A 9 -27.49 -27.52 -3.46
CA PRO A 9 -27.20 -28.90 -3.83
C PRO A 9 -27.37 -29.20 -5.32
N ALA A 10 -28.08 -28.34 -6.07
CA ALA A 10 -28.22 -28.47 -7.51
C ALA A 10 -26.94 -28.07 -8.29
N TRP A 11 -26.01 -27.33 -7.67
CA TRP A 11 -24.77 -26.88 -8.30
C TRP A 11 -23.81 -28.05 -8.54
N ALA A 12 -22.86 -27.84 -9.46
CA ALA A 12 -21.77 -28.78 -9.69
C ALA A 12 -20.63 -28.49 -8.70
N PHE A 13 -20.02 -29.55 -8.17
CA PHE A 13 -18.88 -29.44 -7.26
C PHE A 13 -17.76 -30.36 -7.75
N ALA A 14 -16.52 -29.87 -7.70
CA ALA A 14 -15.34 -30.65 -8.05
C ALA A 14 -14.24 -30.48 -7.00
N LEU A 15 -13.56 -31.57 -6.64
CA LEU A 15 -12.46 -31.54 -5.70
C LEU A 15 -11.16 -31.13 -6.41
N ALA A 16 -10.54 -30.03 -6.01
CA ALA A 16 -9.24 -29.57 -6.50
C ALA A 16 -8.15 -29.88 -5.47
N LYS A 17 -7.30 -30.89 -5.74
CA LYS A 17 -6.16 -31.23 -4.87
C LYS A 17 -4.91 -30.46 -5.30
N CYS A 18 -4.20 -29.85 -4.36
CA CYS A 18 -2.88 -29.25 -4.57
C CYS A 18 -1.84 -29.82 -3.61
N ASP A 19 -0.59 -29.83 -4.04
CA ASP A 19 0.57 -30.30 -3.29
C ASP A 19 1.12 -29.30 -2.28
N SER A 20 0.82 -28.01 -2.46
CA SER A 20 1.31 -26.93 -1.59
C SER A 20 0.17 -26.01 -1.09
N PRO A 21 0.14 -25.69 0.21
CA PRO A 21 -0.68 -24.61 0.78
C PRO A 21 -0.48 -23.26 0.11
N ASP A 22 0.73 -22.96 -0.37
CA ASP A 22 1.03 -21.68 -1.01
C ASP A 22 0.30 -21.51 -2.34
N ARG A 23 -0.03 -22.61 -3.02
CA ARG A 23 -0.90 -22.55 -4.21
C ARG A 23 -2.32 -22.14 -3.85
N VAL A 24 -2.82 -22.55 -2.68
CA VAL A 24 -4.13 -22.09 -2.17
C VAL A 24 -4.08 -20.59 -1.88
N ARG A 25 -3.03 -20.11 -1.22
CA ARG A 25 -2.80 -18.69 -0.97
C ARG A 25 -2.70 -17.88 -2.26
N HIS A 26 -1.93 -18.36 -3.24
CA HIS A 26 -1.79 -17.72 -4.54
C HIS A 26 -3.12 -17.61 -5.28
N ALA A 27 -3.90 -18.70 -5.29
CA ALA A 27 -5.21 -18.69 -5.94
C ALA A 27 -6.20 -17.72 -5.28
N ARG A 28 -6.16 -17.64 -3.94
CA ARG A 28 -6.94 -16.66 -3.17
C ARG A 28 -6.55 -15.22 -3.50
N LEU A 29 -5.25 -14.92 -3.63
CA LEU A 29 -4.75 -13.57 -3.92
C LEU A 29 -4.97 -13.14 -5.38
N ARG A 30 -4.87 -14.07 -6.32
CA ARG A 30 -4.93 -13.78 -7.76
C ARG A 30 -6.28 -14.08 -8.40
N HIS A 31 -7.23 -14.66 -7.67
CA HIS A 31 -8.50 -15.13 -8.21
C HIS A 31 -8.34 -16.06 -9.44
N VAL A 32 -7.28 -16.87 -9.44
CA VAL A 32 -6.96 -17.79 -10.55
C VAL A 32 -6.56 -19.15 -9.99
N TRP A 33 -7.11 -20.23 -10.55
CA TRP A 33 -6.69 -21.60 -10.28
C TRP A 33 -6.14 -22.27 -11.54
N GLY A 34 -5.05 -23.03 -11.40
CA GLY A 34 -4.40 -23.74 -12.50
C GLY A 34 -4.41 -25.26 -12.30
N PHE A 35 -4.75 -26.00 -13.35
CA PHE A 35 -4.55 -27.46 -13.39
C PHE A 35 -3.39 -27.82 -14.34
N PRO A 36 -2.53 -28.78 -13.97
CA PRO A 36 -1.50 -29.25 -14.87
C PRO A 36 -2.15 -29.97 -16.06
N PRO A 37 -1.54 -29.90 -17.25
CA PRO A 37 -2.05 -30.58 -18.43
C PRO A 37 -1.96 -32.09 -18.20
N ARG A 38 -2.98 -32.83 -18.63
CA ARG A 38 -2.96 -34.28 -18.54
C ARG A 38 -2.20 -34.88 -19.73
N ARG A 39 -1.67 -36.10 -19.55
CA ARG A 39 -1.05 -36.87 -20.65
C ARG A 39 -2.06 -37.06 -21.78
N GLN A 40 -1.59 -37.12 -23.02
CA GLN A 40 -2.43 -37.40 -24.20
C GLN A 40 -3.29 -38.66 -23.95
N GLY A 41 -4.58 -38.57 -24.29
CA GLY A 41 -5.57 -39.64 -24.10
C GLY A 41 -6.34 -39.59 -22.77
N VAL A 42 -6.07 -38.63 -21.89
CA VAL A 42 -6.91 -38.36 -20.72
C VAL A 42 -7.65 -37.04 -20.93
N GLU A 43 -8.96 -37.01 -20.66
CA GLU A 43 -9.78 -35.79 -20.76
C GLU A 43 -9.09 -34.61 -20.09
N GLN A 44 -9.03 -33.49 -20.79
CA GLN A 44 -8.40 -32.29 -20.26
C GLN A 44 -9.22 -31.76 -19.08
N PRO A 45 -8.58 -31.10 -18.07
CA PRO A 45 -9.30 -30.47 -16.96
C PRO A 45 -10.47 -29.60 -17.42
N ALA A 46 -10.29 -28.95 -18.56
CA ALA A 46 -11.29 -28.16 -19.25
C ALA A 46 -12.58 -28.87 -19.59
N GLU A 47 -12.43 -30.01 -20.26
CA GLU A 47 -13.53 -30.83 -20.74
C GLU A 47 -14.27 -31.43 -19.56
N LEU A 48 -13.53 -31.90 -18.55
CA LEU A 48 -14.08 -32.43 -17.31
C LEU A 48 -14.94 -31.40 -16.57
N LEU A 49 -14.40 -30.21 -16.31
CA LEU A 49 -15.12 -29.16 -15.59
C LEU A 49 -16.35 -28.67 -16.39
N THR A 50 -16.21 -28.57 -17.71
CA THR A 50 -17.32 -28.20 -18.61
C THR A 50 -18.41 -29.27 -18.60
N SER A 51 -18.04 -30.55 -18.62
CA SER A 51 -18.96 -31.69 -18.53
C SER A 51 -19.71 -31.70 -17.20
N LEU A 52 -19.00 -31.44 -16.09
CA LEU A 52 -19.61 -31.34 -14.76
C LEU A 52 -20.62 -30.19 -14.67
N ALA A 53 -20.29 -29.02 -15.22
CA ALA A 53 -21.18 -27.86 -15.23
C ALA A 53 -22.46 -28.10 -16.06
N ARG A 54 -22.38 -28.90 -17.14
CA ARG A 54 -23.53 -29.26 -17.98
C ARG A 54 -24.39 -30.38 -17.37
N GLY A 55 -23.79 -31.28 -16.60
CA GLY A 55 -24.45 -32.47 -16.09
C GLY A 55 -24.52 -33.64 -17.06
N GLN A 56 -24.72 -34.84 -16.52
CA GLN A 56 -24.85 -36.06 -17.32
C GLN A 56 -26.12 -35.99 -18.18
N GLY A 57 -25.95 -35.98 -19.50
CA GLY A 57 -27.05 -36.03 -20.47
C GLY A 57 -27.71 -34.70 -20.84
N GLY A 58 -27.15 -33.56 -20.39
CA GLY A 58 -27.68 -32.25 -20.77
C GLY A 58 -27.45 -31.92 -22.24
N SER A 59 -28.51 -31.52 -22.95
CA SER A 59 -28.40 -30.85 -24.26
C SER A 59 -27.39 -29.70 -24.17
N PRO A 60 -26.61 -29.39 -25.22
CA PRO A 60 -25.72 -28.21 -25.24
C PRO A 60 -26.45 -26.88 -24.97
N SER A 61 -27.78 -26.85 -25.05
CA SER A 61 -28.65 -25.72 -24.71
C SER A 61 -29.13 -25.68 -23.25
N ALA A 62 -28.81 -26.66 -22.42
CA ALA A 62 -29.24 -26.68 -21.01
C ALA A 62 -28.47 -25.63 -20.20
N ASP A 63 -29.18 -24.94 -19.30
CA ASP A 63 -28.60 -23.94 -18.42
C ASP A 63 -27.39 -24.50 -17.68
N ARG A 64 -26.23 -23.85 -17.85
CA ARG A 64 -25.00 -24.23 -17.16
C ARG A 64 -25.21 -24.05 -15.67
N ARG A 65 -24.93 -25.11 -14.91
CA ARG A 65 -24.99 -25.03 -13.46
C ARG A 65 -23.72 -24.34 -12.94
N PRO A 66 -23.83 -23.48 -11.92
CA PRO A 66 -22.66 -22.94 -11.25
C PRO A 66 -21.75 -24.08 -10.78
N LEU A 67 -20.45 -23.93 -11.01
CA LEU A 67 -19.43 -24.92 -10.67
C LEU A 67 -18.53 -24.39 -9.55
N VAL A 68 -18.45 -25.14 -8.46
CA VAL A 68 -17.62 -24.81 -7.30
C VAL A 68 -16.44 -25.77 -7.21
N LEU A 69 -15.23 -25.22 -7.11
CA LEU A 69 -14.01 -25.94 -6.79
C LEU A 69 -13.83 -26.01 -5.27
N LEU A 70 -13.82 -27.23 -4.72
CA LEU A 70 -13.45 -27.49 -3.33
C LEU A 70 -11.95 -27.79 -3.27
N ILE A 71 -11.16 -26.84 -2.77
CA ILE A 71 -9.70 -26.88 -2.81
C ILE A 71 -9.16 -27.53 -1.53
N SER A 72 -8.36 -28.57 -1.69
CA SER A 72 -7.71 -29.31 -0.60
C SER A 72 -6.19 -29.37 -0.82
N ALA A 73 -5.43 -28.95 0.19
CA ALA A 73 -3.98 -29.13 0.19
C ALA A 73 -3.61 -30.54 0.66
N SER A 74 -2.63 -31.17 0.01
CA SER A 74 -2.10 -32.48 0.38
C SER A 74 -1.70 -32.50 1.86
N GLY A 75 -2.17 -33.52 2.59
CA GLY A 75 -1.93 -33.66 4.03
C GLY A 75 -2.90 -32.92 4.94
N SER A 76 -3.71 -31.97 4.43
CA SER A 76 -4.68 -31.22 5.26
C SER A 76 -5.81 -32.09 5.81
N ARG A 77 -6.17 -33.18 5.12
CA ARG A 77 -7.35 -34.03 5.42
C ARG A 77 -8.69 -33.24 5.42
N GLY A 78 -8.75 -32.12 4.71
CA GLY A 78 -9.97 -31.31 4.59
C GLY A 78 -9.96 -30.34 3.42
N ILE A 79 -10.93 -29.44 3.41
CA ILE A 79 -11.05 -28.32 2.47
C ILE A 79 -10.41 -27.08 3.08
N CYS A 80 -9.56 -26.43 2.30
CA CYS A 80 -8.83 -25.22 2.68
C CYS A 80 -9.45 -23.97 2.06
N ALA A 81 -10.13 -24.12 0.92
CA ALA A 81 -10.84 -23.06 0.24
C ALA A 81 -11.96 -23.62 -0.64
N ALA A 82 -12.96 -22.81 -0.95
CA ALA A 82 -13.97 -23.08 -1.96
C ALA A 82 -14.01 -21.93 -2.95
N ALA A 83 -14.09 -22.18 -4.25
CA ALA A 83 -14.10 -21.13 -5.26
C ALA A 83 -15.17 -21.35 -6.32
N LEU A 84 -15.91 -20.31 -6.66
CA LEU A 84 -16.86 -20.32 -7.78
C LEU A 84 -16.11 -20.06 -9.08
N LEU A 85 -16.26 -20.95 -10.06
CA LEU A 85 -15.67 -20.76 -11.39
C LEU A 85 -16.48 -19.68 -12.16
N SER A 86 -15.82 -18.71 -12.80
CA SER A 86 -16.53 -17.71 -13.62
C SER A 86 -17.07 -18.33 -14.91
N ASP A 87 -18.17 -17.80 -15.46
CA ASP A 87 -18.77 -18.33 -16.71
C ASP A 87 -17.82 -18.23 -17.93
N ASN A 88 -16.88 -17.29 -17.90
CA ASN A 88 -15.83 -17.07 -18.91
C ASN A 88 -14.47 -17.70 -18.53
N ALA A 89 -14.44 -18.70 -17.65
CA ALA A 89 -13.21 -19.18 -17.01
C ALA A 89 -12.19 -19.88 -17.94
N PHE A 90 -12.40 -19.92 -19.25
CA PHE A 90 -11.42 -20.45 -20.19
C PHE A 90 -10.54 -19.36 -20.75
N GLU A 91 -9.36 -19.19 -20.15
CA GLU A 91 -8.25 -18.49 -20.79
C GLU A 91 -7.14 -19.50 -21.07
N GLU A 92 -6.90 -19.80 -22.35
CA GLU A 92 -5.63 -20.39 -22.77
C GLU A 92 -4.55 -19.32 -22.62
N ALA A 93 -3.92 -19.25 -21.44
CA ALA A 93 -2.81 -18.35 -21.20
C ALA A 93 -1.51 -19.14 -21.07
N ALA A 94 -0.61 -18.93 -22.03
CA ALA A 94 0.80 -19.36 -21.96
C ALA A 94 1.60 -18.40 -21.07
N GLU A 95 1.30 -18.33 -19.78
CA GLU A 95 2.16 -17.60 -18.84
C GLU A 95 3.00 -18.58 -18.01
N PRO A 96 4.32 -18.33 -17.88
CA PRO A 96 5.19 -19.15 -17.06
C PRO A 96 4.72 -19.13 -15.60
N SER A 97 4.31 -20.30 -15.10
CA SER A 97 4.08 -20.53 -13.68
C SER A 97 5.42 -20.39 -12.92
N ALA A 98 5.34 -20.07 -11.63
CA ALA A 98 6.51 -19.99 -10.74
C ALA A 98 7.22 -21.35 -10.56
N ASP A 99 6.59 -22.46 -10.98
CA ASP A 99 7.35 -23.69 -11.19
C ASP A 99 8.20 -23.52 -12.45
N THR A 100 9.52 -23.49 -12.27
CA THR A 100 10.55 -23.35 -13.33
C THR A 100 10.50 -24.43 -14.43
N SER A 101 9.44 -25.24 -14.48
CA SER A 101 9.27 -26.40 -15.35
C SER A 101 8.80 -26.05 -16.77
N GLY A 102 8.37 -24.82 -17.03
CA GLY A 102 7.90 -24.38 -18.36
C GLY A 102 6.66 -25.12 -18.87
N ARG A 103 5.93 -25.85 -18.01
CA ARG A 103 4.70 -26.54 -18.40
C ARG A 103 3.57 -25.53 -18.61
N LEU A 104 2.78 -25.73 -19.66
CA LEU A 104 1.54 -24.96 -19.90
C LEU A 104 0.45 -25.43 -18.95
N TRP A 105 -0.15 -24.52 -18.18
CA TRP A 105 -1.24 -24.84 -17.25
C TRP A 105 -2.57 -24.35 -17.81
N CYS A 106 -3.65 -25.12 -17.62
CA CYS A 106 -5.00 -24.62 -17.88
C CYS A 106 -5.40 -23.72 -16.70
N ARG A 107 -5.60 -22.42 -16.95
CA ARG A 107 -5.95 -21.42 -15.93
C ARG A 107 -7.44 -21.11 -15.97
N PHE A 108 -7.99 -20.91 -14.79
CA PHE A 108 -9.41 -20.63 -14.57
C PHE A 108 -9.56 -19.42 -13.67
N ARG A 109 -10.34 -18.43 -14.11
CA ARG A 109 -10.75 -17.30 -13.27
C ARG A 109 -11.79 -17.74 -12.24
N LEU A 110 -11.61 -17.25 -11.02
CA LEU A 110 -12.47 -17.53 -9.87
C LEU A 110 -13.31 -16.29 -9.56
N ALA A 111 -14.64 -16.42 -9.65
CA ALA A 111 -15.57 -15.31 -9.43
C ALA A 111 -15.78 -14.98 -7.93
N ASP A 112 -15.65 -15.99 -7.07
CA ASP A 112 -15.80 -15.88 -5.62
C ASP A 112 -14.89 -16.93 -4.97
N VAL A 113 -14.24 -16.61 -3.84
CA VAL A 113 -13.34 -17.52 -3.14
C VAL A 113 -13.56 -17.40 -1.64
N LEU A 114 -13.87 -18.52 -0.98
CA LEU A 114 -13.90 -18.65 0.47
C LEU A 114 -12.64 -19.38 0.95
N PRO A 115 -11.94 -18.90 1.99
CA PRO A 115 -12.18 -17.64 2.67
C PRO A 115 -11.89 -16.43 1.76
N ASP A 116 -12.84 -15.49 1.71
CA ASP A 116 -12.63 -14.21 1.02
C ASP A 116 -11.47 -13.51 1.70
N VAL A 117 -10.46 -13.12 0.91
CA VAL A 117 -9.29 -12.38 1.38
C VAL A 117 -9.68 -10.92 1.56
N GLY A 118 -10.71 -10.68 2.35
CA GLY A 118 -11.06 -9.36 2.83
C GLY A 118 -9.97 -8.85 3.78
N VAL A 119 -9.13 -7.96 3.26
CA VAL A 119 -8.55 -6.77 3.93
C VAL A 119 -7.55 -6.97 5.09
N SER A 120 -7.45 -8.13 5.72
CA SER A 120 -6.43 -8.33 6.77
C SER A 120 -5.10 -8.80 6.17
N ASP A 121 -3.98 -8.40 6.76
CA ASP A 121 -2.60 -8.88 6.50
C ASP A 121 -2.41 -10.37 6.87
N ASP A 122 -3.46 -11.17 6.71
CA ASP A 122 -3.60 -12.58 7.08
C ASP A 122 -2.82 -13.54 6.15
N ALA A 123 -1.70 -13.10 5.59
CA ALA A 123 -0.71 -14.01 5.02
C ALA A 123 -0.24 -15.04 6.08
N ASP A 124 -0.31 -14.64 7.35
CA ASP A 124 0.05 -15.43 8.53
C ASP A 124 -1.13 -16.14 9.21
N LEU A 125 -2.38 -15.96 8.77
CA LEU A 125 -3.44 -16.81 9.31
C LEU A 125 -3.18 -18.26 8.90
N PRO A 126 -3.20 -19.19 9.87
CA PRO A 126 -3.09 -20.61 9.55
C PRO A 126 -4.18 -20.95 8.53
N LEU A 127 -3.81 -21.74 7.53
CA LEU A 127 -4.76 -22.22 6.53
C LEU A 127 -5.89 -22.93 7.28
N LEU A 128 -7.08 -22.33 7.29
CA LEU A 128 -8.25 -22.93 7.92
C LEU A 128 -8.57 -24.21 7.16
N VAL A 129 -8.66 -25.33 7.89
CA VAL A 129 -8.98 -26.63 7.29
C VAL A 129 -10.30 -27.11 7.86
N THR A 130 -11.32 -27.16 7.01
CA THR A 130 -12.60 -27.79 7.32
C THR A 130 -12.49 -29.29 6.98
N PRO A 131 -12.57 -30.21 7.97
CA PRO A 131 -12.42 -31.64 7.72
C PRO A 131 -13.48 -32.17 6.74
N PHE A 132 -13.12 -33.18 5.94
CA PHE A 132 -14.07 -33.81 5.01
C PHE A 132 -15.27 -34.44 5.73
N GLY A 133 -15.05 -35.03 6.93
CA GLY A 133 -16.07 -35.82 7.62
C GLY A 133 -16.61 -36.94 6.74
N ASP A 134 -17.93 -37.12 6.72
CA ASP A 134 -18.63 -38.14 5.91
C ASP A 134 -18.91 -37.68 4.47
N ALA A 135 -18.21 -36.66 3.97
CA ALA A 135 -18.39 -36.18 2.61
C ALA A 135 -17.84 -37.19 1.59
N VAL A 136 -18.65 -37.47 0.57
CA VAL A 136 -18.33 -38.44 -0.48
C VAL A 136 -18.42 -37.82 -1.88
N ASP A 137 -17.74 -38.44 -2.84
CA ASP A 137 -17.91 -38.13 -4.26
C ASP A 137 -19.26 -38.65 -4.80
N THR A 138 -19.51 -38.45 -6.10
CA THR A 138 -20.73 -38.95 -6.76
C THR A 138 -20.84 -40.48 -6.77
N ASP A 139 -19.74 -41.20 -6.54
CA ASP A 139 -19.68 -42.67 -6.52
C ASP A 139 -19.72 -43.23 -5.07
N GLY A 140 -19.92 -42.37 -4.07
CA GLY A 140 -19.96 -42.77 -2.66
C GLY A 140 -18.60 -42.99 -2.01
N ARG A 141 -17.49 -42.62 -2.67
CA ARG A 141 -16.14 -42.74 -2.10
C ARG A 141 -15.82 -41.57 -1.17
N PRO A 142 -15.16 -41.79 -0.03
CA PRO A 142 -14.73 -40.71 0.86
C PRO A 142 -13.85 -39.68 0.13
N LEU A 143 -14.14 -38.37 0.28
CA LEU A 143 -13.41 -37.32 -0.44
C LEU A 143 -11.90 -37.29 -0.16
N GLY A 144 -11.48 -37.76 1.02
CA GLY A 144 -10.07 -37.92 1.36
C GLY A 144 -9.30 -38.82 0.37
N GLU A 145 -9.98 -39.82 -0.19
CA GLU A 145 -9.43 -40.84 -1.10
C GLU A 145 -9.59 -40.47 -2.58
N CYS A 146 -10.47 -39.51 -2.89
CA CYS A 146 -10.77 -39.11 -4.26
C CYS A 146 -9.57 -38.47 -4.97
N ARG A 147 -9.54 -38.55 -6.30
CA ARG A 147 -8.48 -37.93 -7.12
C ARG A 147 -8.77 -36.44 -7.36
N ASN A 148 -7.78 -35.73 -7.90
CA ASN A 148 -7.97 -34.37 -8.38
C ASN A 148 -9.04 -34.34 -9.49
N LEU A 149 -9.94 -33.36 -9.44
CA LEU A 149 -11.14 -33.21 -10.27
C LEU A 149 -12.22 -34.28 -10.08
N ALA A 150 -12.26 -34.96 -8.93
CA ALA A 150 -13.39 -35.83 -8.62
C ALA A 150 -14.69 -35.02 -8.45
N ALA A 151 -15.77 -35.50 -9.06
CA ALA A 151 -17.10 -34.90 -8.93
C ALA A 151 -17.62 -35.11 -7.52
N VAL A 152 -18.01 -34.05 -6.83
CA VAL A 152 -18.51 -34.14 -5.46
C VAL A 152 -20.03 -34.13 -5.46
N ASN A 153 -20.65 -34.98 -4.64
CA ASN A 153 -22.10 -34.96 -4.47
C ASN A 153 -22.56 -33.55 -4.03
N GLY A 154 -23.57 -32.99 -4.69
CA GLY A 154 -23.99 -31.60 -4.48
C GLY A 154 -24.42 -31.28 -3.04
N VAL A 155 -25.04 -32.23 -2.34
CA VAL A 155 -25.40 -32.08 -0.92
C VAL A 155 -24.15 -32.03 -0.05
N CYS A 156 -23.19 -32.94 -0.29
CA CYS A 156 -21.90 -32.94 0.43
C CYS A 156 -21.11 -31.66 0.16
N GLY A 157 -21.04 -31.23 -1.11
CA GLY A 157 -20.32 -30.03 -1.52
C GLY A 157 -20.86 -28.78 -0.85
N CYS A 158 -22.18 -28.58 -0.87
CA CYS A 158 -22.76 -27.41 -0.23
C CYS A 158 -22.62 -27.41 1.30
N ARG A 159 -22.74 -28.58 1.96
CA ARG A 159 -22.46 -28.70 3.41
C ARG A 159 -21.01 -28.33 3.74
N LEU A 160 -20.03 -28.71 2.92
CA LEU A 160 -18.63 -28.35 3.11
C LEU A 160 -18.40 -26.84 2.97
N VAL A 161 -19.03 -26.20 1.97
CA VAL A 161 -18.95 -24.73 1.80
C VAL A 161 -19.56 -24.01 2.99
N GLN A 162 -20.73 -24.45 3.48
CA GLN A 162 -21.38 -23.88 4.65
C GLN A 162 -20.55 -24.03 5.93
N ARG A 163 -19.93 -25.20 6.15
CA ARG A 163 -19.01 -25.42 7.28
C ARG A 163 -17.77 -24.54 7.18
N LEU A 164 -17.15 -24.45 6.01
CA LEU A 164 -16.00 -23.56 5.79
C LEU A 164 -16.35 -22.09 6.09
N ALA A 165 -17.55 -21.65 5.68
CA ALA A 165 -18.02 -20.31 5.98
C ALA A 165 -18.25 -20.08 7.48
N ALA A 166 -18.78 -21.08 8.20
CA ALA A 166 -18.97 -21.02 9.66
C ALA A 166 -17.62 -21.01 10.40
N ASP A 167 -16.71 -21.93 10.08
CA ASP A 167 -15.37 -22.00 10.66
C ASP A 167 -14.62 -20.67 10.47
N LEU A 168 -14.81 -20.02 9.31
CA LEU A 168 -14.22 -18.71 9.03
C LEU A 168 -14.86 -17.60 9.86
N ALA A 169 -16.17 -17.62 10.04
CA ALA A 169 -16.87 -16.66 10.89
C ALA A 169 -16.41 -16.78 12.34
N ASP A 170 -16.24 -18.01 12.85
CA ASP A 170 -15.73 -18.29 14.19
C ASP A 170 -14.27 -17.85 14.34
N ALA A 171 -13.41 -18.15 13.36
CA ALA A 171 -12.02 -17.70 13.36
C ALA A 171 -11.92 -16.16 13.35
N ARG A 172 -12.77 -15.48 12.57
CA ARG A 172 -12.85 -14.01 12.56
C ARG A 172 -13.36 -13.44 13.87
N ALA A 173 -14.35 -14.08 14.49
CA ALA A 173 -14.87 -13.67 15.79
C ALA A 173 -13.83 -13.87 16.90
N ALA A 174 -13.04 -14.94 16.84
CA ALA A 174 -11.94 -15.20 17.78
C ALA A 174 -10.74 -14.25 17.57
N ALA A 175 -10.46 -13.88 16.33
CA ALA A 175 -9.40 -12.92 15.99
C ALA A 175 -9.82 -11.46 16.21
N ALA A 176 -11.12 -11.17 16.24
CA ALA A 176 -11.60 -9.82 16.55
C ALA A 176 -11.20 -9.46 17.99
N PRO A 177 -10.52 -8.31 18.20
CA PRO A 177 -10.17 -7.88 19.55
C PRO A 177 -11.45 -7.74 20.37
N ALA A 178 -11.46 -8.32 21.58
CA ALA A 178 -12.63 -8.30 22.46
C ALA A 178 -13.20 -6.87 22.57
N PRO A 179 -14.53 -6.67 22.52
CA PRO A 179 -15.14 -5.33 22.55
C PRO A 179 -14.67 -4.46 23.73
N SER A 180 -14.25 -5.09 24.83
CA SER A 180 -13.67 -4.43 26.01
C SER A 180 -12.30 -3.78 25.76
N GLN A 181 -11.53 -4.22 24.75
CA GLN A 181 -10.27 -3.56 24.36
C GLN A 181 -10.52 -2.31 23.52
N LEU A 182 -11.52 -2.29 22.63
CA LEU A 182 -11.87 -1.09 21.87
C LEU A 182 -12.45 0.03 22.77
N GLY A 183 -13.18 -0.35 23.83
CA GLY A 183 -13.66 0.59 24.85
C GLY A 183 -12.58 1.10 25.81
N ARG A 184 -11.63 0.25 26.23
CA ARG A 184 -10.49 0.68 27.08
C ARG A 184 -9.46 1.52 26.34
N ILE A 185 -9.25 1.32 25.05
CA ILE A 185 -8.33 2.14 24.24
C ILE A 185 -8.83 3.59 24.07
N ALA A 186 -10.12 3.87 24.30
CA ALA A 186 -10.66 5.23 24.33
C ALA A 186 -10.60 5.91 25.72
N GLY A 187 -10.39 5.14 26.80
CA GLY A 187 -10.50 5.62 28.18
C GLY A 187 -9.24 5.49 29.04
N GLU A 188 -8.35 4.55 28.75
CA GLU A 188 -7.07 4.41 29.44
C GLU A 188 -5.99 5.15 28.65
N ARG A 189 -5.67 6.37 29.12
CA ARG A 189 -4.41 7.06 28.78
C ARG A 189 -3.23 6.25 29.32
N SER A 190 -2.97 5.09 28.73
CA SER A 190 -1.63 4.53 28.70
C SER A 190 -0.74 5.62 28.11
N GLY A 191 0.27 6.08 28.84
CA GLY A 191 1.15 7.18 28.42
C GLY A 191 2.02 6.87 27.19
N ALA A 192 1.78 5.76 26.50
CA ALA A 192 2.41 5.46 25.21
C ALA A 192 1.64 6.18 24.10
N GLU A 193 2.32 7.07 23.37
CA GLU A 193 1.75 7.65 22.14
C GLU A 193 1.29 6.51 21.20
N PRO A 194 0.09 6.62 20.60
CA PRO A 194 -0.35 5.67 19.61
C PRO A 194 0.64 5.66 18.43
N ASP A 195 1.06 4.46 18.03
CA ASP A 195 1.93 4.28 16.88
C ASP A 195 1.34 4.90 15.60
N GLU A 196 2.19 5.46 14.74
CA GLU A 196 1.77 6.23 13.56
C GLU A 196 0.95 5.39 12.58
N LEU A 197 1.25 4.09 12.43
CA LEU A 197 0.46 3.19 11.59
C LEU A 197 -0.94 2.97 12.15
N THR A 198 -1.06 2.91 13.49
CA THR A 198 -2.36 2.80 14.16
C THR A 198 -3.21 4.04 13.91
N VAL A 199 -2.60 5.23 13.98
CA VAL A 199 -3.25 6.50 13.66
C VAL A 199 -3.67 6.53 12.19
N ALA A 200 -2.77 6.16 11.27
CA ALA A 200 -3.03 6.08 9.84
C ALA A 200 -4.17 5.11 9.51
N ALA A 201 -4.20 3.93 10.13
CA ALA A 201 -5.25 2.92 9.92
C ALA A 201 -6.63 3.37 10.44
N ARG A 202 -6.69 4.10 11.56
CA ARG A 202 -7.96 4.68 12.06
C ARG A 202 -8.50 5.72 11.10
N LEU A 203 -7.65 6.64 10.67
CA LEU A 203 -8.01 7.68 9.71
C LEU A 203 -8.40 7.08 8.35
N ALA A 204 -7.66 6.09 7.87
CA ALA A 204 -7.95 5.40 6.63
C ALA A 204 -9.34 4.77 6.63
N ARG A 205 -9.74 4.14 7.75
CA ARG A 205 -11.10 3.62 7.92
C ARG A 205 -12.16 4.71 7.93
N ARG A 206 -11.90 5.85 8.57
CA ARG A 206 -12.84 6.98 8.62
C ARG A 206 -13.06 7.62 7.24
N LEU A 207 -11.98 7.88 6.51
CA LEU A 207 -12.02 8.39 5.13
C LEU A 207 -12.65 7.35 4.19
N GLY A 208 -12.29 6.08 4.39
CA GLY A 208 -12.86 4.88 3.75
C GLY A 208 -14.38 4.92 3.63
N ARG A 209 -15.05 5.23 4.74
CA ARG A 209 -16.51 5.23 4.86
C ARG A 209 -17.20 6.41 4.19
N SER A 210 -16.52 7.55 4.11
CA SER A 210 -17.14 8.83 3.75
C SER A 210 -16.79 9.31 2.34
N HIS A 211 -15.55 9.08 1.91
CA HIS A 211 -15.02 9.71 0.69
C HIS A 211 -14.53 8.71 -0.35
N GLY A 212 -14.37 7.43 0.01
CA GLY A 212 -13.92 6.38 -0.89
C GLY A 212 -12.78 5.55 -0.30
N ARG A 213 -12.29 4.58 -1.07
CA ARG A 213 -11.30 3.61 -0.61
C ARG A 213 -9.94 4.28 -0.44
N VAL A 214 -9.40 4.30 0.77
CA VAL A 214 -8.01 4.70 0.99
C VAL A 214 -7.08 3.64 0.41
N LEU A 215 -6.09 4.05 -0.37
CA LEU A 215 -5.11 3.18 -1.00
C LEU A 215 -3.79 3.21 -0.24
N LEU A 216 -3.40 4.41 0.20
CA LEU A 216 -2.14 4.68 0.89
C LEU A 216 -2.38 5.75 1.96
N ALA A 217 -1.85 5.56 3.15
CA ALA A 217 -1.73 6.58 4.17
C ALA A 217 -0.31 6.54 4.74
N CYS A 218 0.32 7.70 4.88
CA CYS A 218 1.69 7.78 5.36
C CYS A 218 1.97 9.05 6.17
N PRO A 219 3.02 9.03 7.01
CA PRO A 219 3.47 10.22 7.73
C PRO A 219 3.82 11.37 6.79
N ALA A 220 3.41 12.56 7.19
CA ALA A 220 3.78 13.84 6.59
C ALA A 220 4.48 14.72 7.64
N GLY A 221 4.74 15.98 7.29
CA GLY A 221 5.13 16.97 8.28
C GLY A 221 6.52 16.78 8.89
N SER A 222 6.62 16.85 10.21
CA SER A 222 7.87 16.68 10.97
C SER A 222 8.27 15.20 11.16
N ARG A 223 7.27 14.33 11.31
CA ARG A 223 7.41 12.87 11.52
C ARG A 223 8.11 12.19 10.35
N ARG A 224 7.75 12.57 9.11
CA ARG A 224 8.43 12.15 7.86
C ARG A 224 9.96 12.30 7.85
N TYR A 225 10.49 13.26 8.61
CA TYR A 225 11.93 13.55 8.64
C TYR A 225 12.58 13.15 9.98
N ASN A 226 11.86 12.44 10.86
CA ASN A 226 12.28 12.10 12.22
C ASN A 226 12.60 13.33 13.09
N LEU A 227 11.78 14.37 12.97
CA LEU A 227 11.98 15.64 13.68
C LEU A 227 10.83 16.03 14.57
N HIS A 228 9.89 15.10 14.73
CA HIS A 228 8.79 15.28 15.63
C HIS A 228 9.32 15.29 17.06
N SER A 229 8.73 16.14 17.88
CA SER A 229 8.79 16.05 19.34
C SER A 229 7.54 15.31 19.83
N PRO A 230 7.49 14.87 21.09
CA PRO A 230 6.26 14.36 21.70
C PRO A 230 5.09 15.37 21.73
N ALA A 231 5.35 16.65 21.42
CA ALA A 231 4.32 17.67 21.31
C ALA A 231 3.92 17.96 19.84
N SER A 232 4.50 17.24 18.88
CA SER A 232 4.16 17.41 17.47
C SER A 232 2.86 16.69 17.15
N ASP A 233 2.03 17.37 16.36
CA ASP A 233 0.83 16.82 15.75
C ASP A 233 1.14 15.65 14.80
N HIS A 234 0.10 14.89 14.48
CA HIS A 234 0.18 13.82 13.49
C HIS A 234 -0.26 14.37 12.13
N ASP A 235 0.71 14.80 11.34
CA ASP A 235 0.51 15.10 9.93
C ASP A 235 0.44 13.80 9.11
N LEU A 236 -0.66 13.56 8.39
CA LEU A 236 -0.81 12.40 7.51
C LEU A 236 -1.12 12.81 6.07
N ALA A 237 -0.41 12.20 5.12
CA ALA A 237 -0.74 12.25 3.70
C ALA A 237 -1.50 10.99 3.34
N VAL A 238 -2.69 11.14 2.74
CA VAL A 238 -3.54 10.03 2.34
C VAL A 238 -3.79 10.10 0.84
N VAL A 239 -3.76 8.95 0.17
CA VAL A 239 -4.21 8.78 -1.22
C VAL A 239 -5.44 7.90 -1.20
N TYR A 240 -6.54 8.38 -1.78
CA TYR A 240 -7.80 7.64 -1.80
C TYR A 240 -8.38 7.57 -3.21
N ARG A 241 -9.14 6.52 -3.49
CA ARG A 241 -9.93 6.35 -4.70
C ARG A 241 -11.37 6.72 -4.41
N ALA A 242 -11.86 7.79 -5.04
CA ALA A 242 -13.26 8.17 -4.95
C ALA A 242 -14.19 7.08 -5.52
N PRO A 243 -15.45 7.00 -5.06
CA PRO A 243 -16.46 6.12 -5.65
C PRO A 243 -16.66 6.42 -7.14
N LEU A 244 -16.90 5.39 -7.96
CA LEU A 244 -17.07 5.53 -9.41
C LEU A 244 -18.13 6.57 -9.78
N ARG A 245 -19.29 6.52 -9.09
CA ARG A 245 -20.39 7.49 -9.26
C ARG A 245 -19.97 8.97 -9.12
N SER A 246 -18.95 9.23 -8.30
CA SER A 246 -18.43 10.58 -8.09
C SER A 246 -17.48 10.99 -9.21
N LEU A 247 -16.70 10.04 -9.75
CA LEU A 247 -15.76 10.27 -10.85
C LEU A 247 -16.48 10.50 -12.19
N LEU A 248 -17.63 9.85 -12.42
CA LEU A 248 -18.41 9.97 -13.66
C LEU A 248 -19.12 11.32 -13.84
N GLY A 249 -18.81 12.31 -12.99
CA GLY A 249 -19.12 13.71 -13.29
C GLY A 249 -20.60 14.07 -13.20
N LEU A 250 -21.42 13.27 -12.50
CA LEU A 250 -22.78 13.69 -12.15
C LEU A 250 -22.70 15.06 -11.45
N PRO A 251 -23.45 16.09 -11.91
CA PRO A 251 -23.39 17.44 -11.36
C PRO A 251 -23.54 17.43 -9.83
N GLY A 252 -22.59 18.04 -9.12
CA GLY A 252 -22.59 18.08 -7.65
C GLY A 252 -21.92 16.88 -6.95
N LEU A 253 -21.47 15.85 -7.69
CA LEU A 253 -20.81 14.66 -7.12
C LEU A 253 -19.32 14.54 -7.43
N ARG A 254 -18.71 15.54 -8.10
CA ARG A 254 -17.27 15.52 -8.39
C ARG A 254 -16.48 15.44 -7.08
N PRO A 255 -15.60 14.44 -6.91
CA PRO A 255 -14.84 14.32 -5.67
C PRO A 255 -13.93 15.52 -5.52
N ALA A 256 -13.71 15.94 -4.27
CA ALA A 256 -12.73 16.97 -3.99
C ALA A 256 -11.32 16.43 -4.29
N ASP A 257 -10.57 17.15 -5.11
CA ASP A 257 -9.17 16.85 -5.45
C ASP A 257 -8.30 16.67 -4.20
N SER A 258 -8.61 17.41 -3.14
CA SER A 258 -8.00 17.28 -1.83
C SER A 258 -9.01 17.53 -0.73
N LEU A 259 -8.93 16.71 0.32
CA LEU A 259 -9.68 16.86 1.56
C LEU A 259 -8.68 17.19 2.67
N GLN A 260 -9.03 18.15 3.52
CA GLN A 260 -8.28 18.42 4.73
C GLN A 260 -9.15 18.14 5.94
N SER A 261 -8.66 17.30 6.83
CA SER A 261 -9.28 17.04 8.12
C SER A 261 -8.48 17.77 9.19
N SER A 262 -8.83 19.03 9.44
CA SER A 262 -8.28 19.84 10.52
C SER A 262 -9.43 20.35 11.40
N GLY A 263 -10.03 19.43 12.15
CA GLY A 263 -11.03 19.76 13.17
C GLY A 263 -10.34 20.10 14.49
N PRO A 264 -10.82 21.08 15.28
CA PRO A 264 -10.22 21.43 16.58
C PRO A 264 -10.24 20.28 17.60
N ALA A 265 -11.06 19.25 17.36
CA ALA A 265 -11.16 18.05 18.18
C ALA A 265 -10.29 16.88 17.68
N ASP A 266 -9.65 17.00 16.50
CA ASP A 266 -8.85 15.93 15.92
C ASP A 266 -7.36 16.28 16.02
N PRO A 267 -6.55 15.53 16.81
CA PRO A 267 -5.11 15.78 16.92
C PRO A 267 -4.32 15.41 15.64
N ILE A 268 -5.01 14.95 14.60
CA ILE A 268 -4.43 14.46 13.36
C ILE A 268 -4.77 15.43 12.23
N ASP A 269 -3.79 16.18 11.73
CA ASP A 269 -3.95 16.94 10.49
C ASP A 269 -3.75 15.98 9.31
N CYS A 270 -4.84 15.69 8.61
CA CYS A 270 -4.78 14.85 7.42
C CYS A 270 -5.05 15.65 6.17
N ARG A 271 -4.18 15.45 5.17
CA ARG A 271 -4.43 15.80 3.78
C ARG A 271 -4.65 14.54 2.94
N ALA A 272 -5.90 14.31 2.54
CA ALA A 272 -6.23 13.24 1.59
C ALA A 272 -6.29 13.79 0.18
N THR A 273 -5.67 13.09 -0.78
CA THR A 273 -5.63 13.45 -2.20
C THR A 273 -6.27 12.33 -2.99
N GLU A 274 -7.18 12.68 -3.91
CA GLU A 274 -7.79 11.69 -4.80
C GLU A 274 -6.70 11.07 -5.71
N LEU A 275 -6.81 9.78 -6.05
CA LEU A 275 -5.79 9.03 -6.79
C LEU A 275 -5.41 9.69 -8.11
N GLY A 276 -6.38 10.07 -8.94
CA GLY A 276 -6.15 10.78 -10.19
C GLY A 276 -5.35 12.07 -9.96
N ARG A 277 -5.76 12.88 -8.98
CA ARG A 277 -5.02 14.08 -8.61
C ARG A 277 -3.61 13.78 -8.10
N PHE A 278 -3.43 12.74 -7.32
CA PHE A 278 -2.13 12.32 -6.81
C PHE A 278 -1.19 11.92 -7.95
N LEU A 279 -1.69 11.21 -8.96
CA LEU A 279 -0.93 10.84 -10.15
C LEU A 279 -0.56 12.07 -10.99
N GLU A 280 -1.47 13.04 -11.16
CA GLU A 280 -1.14 14.33 -11.79
C GLU A 280 -0.01 15.07 -11.06
N LEU A 281 -0.06 15.09 -9.72
CA LEU A 281 0.99 15.70 -8.89
C LEU A 281 2.32 14.97 -9.02
N LEU A 282 2.31 13.63 -9.08
CA LEU A 282 3.52 12.84 -9.35
C LEU A 282 4.14 13.17 -10.71
N LEU A 283 3.31 13.23 -11.77
CA LEU A 283 3.78 13.59 -13.11
C LEU A 283 4.28 15.04 -13.19
N ALA A 284 3.66 15.95 -12.43
CA ALA A 284 4.12 17.32 -12.31
C ALA A 284 5.41 17.47 -11.46
N GLY A 285 5.91 16.39 -10.86
CA GLY A 285 7.07 16.43 -9.97
C GLY A 285 6.81 17.21 -8.67
N ASP A 286 5.59 17.11 -8.12
CA ASP A 286 5.27 17.71 -6.83
C ASP A 286 6.12 17.06 -5.71
N PRO A 287 6.86 17.85 -4.91
CA PRO A 287 7.72 17.32 -3.86
C PRO A 287 7.02 16.39 -2.88
N LYS A 288 5.80 16.74 -2.45
CA LYS A 288 5.10 16.00 -1.41
C LYS A 288 4.63 14.66 -1.93
N ALA A 289 4.12 14.63 -3.16
CA ALA A 289 3.69 13.40 -3.81
C ALA A 289 4.87 12.45 -4.07
N VAL A 290 5.98 12.99 -4.62
CA VAL A 290 7.19 12.20 -4.89
C VAL A 290 7.77 11.63 -3.61
N GLU A 291 7.88 12.43 -2.54
CA GLU A 291 8.39 11.97 -1.24
C GLU A 291 7.63 10.77 -0.67
N CYS A 292 6.32 10.68 -0.88
CA CYS A 292 5.52 9.54 -0.43
C CYS A 292 6.04 8.21 -1.00
N LEU A 293 6.59 8.21 -2.21
CA LEU A 293 7.16 7.02 -2.86
C LEU A 293 8.54 6.62 -2.28
N PHE A 294 9.20 7.52 -1.56
CA PHE A 294 10.52 7.30 -0.95
C PHE A 294 10.48 6.98 0.54
N LEU A 295 9.30 6.83 1.12
CA LEU A 295 9.13 6.31 2.48
C LEU A 295 9.45 4.81 2.52
N ARG A 296 9.84 4.31 3.69
CA ARG A 296 10.04 2.88 3.89
C ARG A 296 8.68 2.21 3.88
N GLN A 297 8.60 0.99 3.37
CA GLN A 297 7.31 0.31 3.26
C GLN A 297 6.68 0.04 4.62
N GLU A 298 7.49 -0.13 5.68
CA GLU A 298 6.99 -0.22 7.06
C GLU A 298 6.37 1.08 7.58
N ASP A 299 6.65 2.25 6.99
CA ASP A 299 6.05 3.52 7.38
C ASP A 299 4.75 3.81 6.60
N LEU A 300 4.29 2.86 5.77
CA LEU A 300 3.13 3.01 4.90
C LEU A 300 1.99 2.13 5.37
N HIS A 301 0.82 2.73 5.54
CA HIS A 301 -0.42 1.99 5.70
C HIS A 301 -1.11 1.86 4.34
N PHE A 302 -1.28 0.63 3.87
CA PHE A 302 -2.10 0.34 2.70
C PHE A 302 -3.52 0.01 3.14
N GLY A 303 -4.51 0.57 2.44
CA GLY A 303 -5.92 0.33 2.83
C GLY A 303 -6.29 -1.14 2.73
N LEU A 304 -5.91 -1.81 1.63
CA LEU A 304 -5.93 -3.26 1.48
C LEU A 304 -4.53 -3.80 1.09
N PRO A 305 -4.19 -5.06 1.41
CA PRO A 305 -2.94 -5.70 0.93
C PRO A 305 -2.78 -5.67 -0.59
N ALA A 306 -3.89 -5.82 -1.34
CA ALA A 306 -3.88 -5.74 -2.80
C ALA A 306 -3.50 -4.34 -3.32
N ASP A 307 -3.71 -3.27 -2.54
CA ASP A 307 -3.30 -1.92 -2.94
C ASP A 307 -1.77 -1.76 -2.93
N ARG A 308 -1.06 -2.50 -2.07
CA ARG A 308 0.40 -2.57 -2.12
C ARG A 308 0.89 -3.13 -3.45
N LEU A 309 0.25 -4.19 -3.96
CA LEU A 309 0.59 -4.77 -5.25
C LEU A 309 0.25 -3.83 -6.41
N ARG A 310 -0.91 -3.17 -6.36
CA ARG A 310 -1.34 -2.21 -7.39
C ARG A 310 -0.43 -0.99 -7.45
N LEU A 311 0.00 -0.49 -6.30
CA LEU A 311 0.90 0.65 -6.20
C LEU A 311 2.39 0.25 -6.31
N ALA A 312 2.72 -1.05 -6.29
CA ALA A 312 4.11 -1.53 -6.33
C ALA A 312 4.89 -0.93 -7.50
N TRP A 313 4.27 -0.87 -8.68
CA TRP A 313 4.86 -0.27 -9.85
C TRP A 313 5.23 1.22 -9.65
N LEU A 314 4.43 2.01 -8.92
CA LEU A 314 4.77 3.41 -8.60
C LEU A 314 6.01 3.48 -7.72
N PHE A 315 6.13 2.59 -6.73
CA PHE A 315 7.31 2.53 -5.84
C PHE A 315 8.57 2.04 -6.57
N GLU A 316 8.42 1.10 -7.51
CA GLU A 316 9.50 0.62 -8.38
C GLU A 316 9.93 1.70 -9.37
N SER A 317 8.96 2.45 -9.90
CA SER A 317 9.17 3.52 -10.88
C SER A 317 9.45 4.88 -10.25
N LYS A 318 9.60 4.98 -8.93
CA LYS A 318 9.69 6.28 -8.22
C LYS A 318 10.78 7.22 -8.73
N ARG A 319 11.85 6.67 -9.30
CA ARG A 319 12.96 7.43 -9.91
C ARG A 319 12.52 8.19 -11.16
N ARG A 320 11.51 7.70 -11.89
CA ARG A 320 10.97 8.35 -13.09
C ARG A 320 10.26 9.68 -12.78
N PHE A 321 9.82 9.88 -11.54
CA PHE A 321 9.18 11.13 -11.10
C PHE A 321 10.18 12.17 -10.59
N LEU A 322 11.49 11.88 -10.60
CA LEU A 322 12.53 12.85 -10.26
C LEU A 322 12.79 13.79 -11.45
N THR A 323 11.99 14.85 -11.56
CA THR A 323 12.06 15.80 -12.67
C THR A 323 12.91 17.04 -12.32
N PRO A 324 13.44 17.79 -13.32
CA PRO A 324 14.08 19.09 -13.06
C PRO A 324 13.18 20.09 -12.33
N ARG A 325 11.86 19.98 -12.54
CA ARG A 325 10.85 20.78 -11.83
C ARG A 325 10.84 20.48 -10.33
N LEU A 326 10.95 19.21 -9.94
CA LEU A 326 11.08 18.80 -8.53
C LEU A 326 12.32 19.45 -7.90
N LEU A 327 13.47 19.40 -8.59
CA LEU A 327 14.72 20.00 -8.12
C LEU A 327 14.58 21.53 -7.97
N ARG A 328 13.95 22.20 -8.95
CA ARG A 328 13.65 23.64 -8.87
C ARG A 328 12.70 23.96 -7.72
N ALA A 329 11.70 23.14 -7.46
CA ALA A 329 10.78 23.33 -6.34
C ALA A 329 11.54 23.27 -5.01
N TYR A 330 12.34 22.22 -4.79
CA TYR A 330 13.17 22.12 -3.60
C TYR A 330 14.22 23.22 -3.48
N ARG A 331 14.90 23.57 -4.59
CA ARG A 331 15.84 24.68 -4.64
C ARG A 331 15.15 25.99 -4.27
N SER A 332 13.93 26.22 -4.77
CA SER A 332 13.14 27.40 -4.40
C SER A 332 12.66 27.38 -2.95
N GLU A 333 12.47 26.22 -2.33
CA GLU A 333 12.19 26.14 -0.89
C GLU A 333 13.44 26.44 -0.06
N LEU A 334 14.62 26.07 -0.55
CA LEU A 334 15.91 26.33 0.10
C LEU A 334 16.37 27.78 -0.06
N GLU A 335 16.36 28.30 -1.29
CA GLU A 335 16.81 29.64 -1.66
C GLU A 335 15.72 30.70 -1.48
N GLY A 336 14.45 30.29 -1.55
CA GLY A 336 13.34 31.23 -1.61
C GLY A 336 13.15 32.00 -0.33
N ALA A 337 12.64 33.22 -0.50
CA ALA A 337 12.27 34.11 0.60
C ALA A 337 11.37 33.44 1.64
N LYS A 338 10.54 32.44 1.29
CA LYS A 338 9.74 31.72 2.29
C LYS A 338 10.58 30.79 3.18
N GLY A 339 11.59 30.09 2.64
CA GLY A 339 12.48 29.22 3.41
C GLY A 339 13.41 30.02 4.31
N LEU A 340 14.12 30.99 3.72
CA LEU A 340 15.03 31.88 4.45
C LEU A 340 14.28 32.77 5.45
N ARG A 341 13.17 33.43 5.08
CA ARG A 341 12.40 34.24 6.05
C ARG A 341 11.74 33.38 7.12
N LYS A 342 11.37 32.13 6.83
CA LYS A 342 10.87 31.21 7.87
C LYS A 342 12.00 30.84 8.83
N LEU A 343 13.20 30.58 8.33
CA LEU A 343 14.37 30.34 9.16
C LEU A 343 14.73 31.58 10.01
N ASP A 344 14.73 32.77 9.42
CA ASP A 344 14.98 34.04 10.11
C ASP A 344 13.90 34.35 11.14
N ARG A 345 12.61 34.12 10.82
CA ARG A 345 11.50 34.29 11.76
C ARG A 345 11.62 33.32 12.93
N LEU A 346 11.96 32.06 12.69
CA LEU A 346 12.17 31.07 13.73
C LEU A 346 13.38 31.42 14.60
N ARG A 347 14.46 31.93 14.01
CA ARG A 347 15.63 32.45 14.73
C ARG A 347 15.27 33.66 15.58
N ALA A 348 14.50 34.61 15.04
CA ALA A 348 14.04 35.79 15.78
C ALA A 348 13.12 35.42 16.95
N GLN A 349 12.18 34.50 16.74
CA GLN A 349 11.32 33.96 17.81
C GLN A 349 12.16 33.28 18.91
N TRP A 350 13.20 32.53 18.53
CA TRP A 350 14.11 31.89 19.48
C TRP A 350 14.94 32.91 20.27
N LEU A 351 15.53 33.91 19.60
CA LEU A 351 16.27 34.99 20.27
C LEU A 351 15.38 35.77 21.24
N ALA A 352 14.12 36.04 20.87
CA ALA A 352 13.15 36.66 21.76
C ALA A 352 12.85 35.81 23.00
N THR A 353 12.57 34.51 22.82
CA THR A 353 12.30 33.60 23.96
C THR A 353 13.53 33.28 24.81
N ALA A 354 14.74 33.35 24.25
CA ALA A 354 15.98 33.22 25.02
C ALA A 354 16.21 34.45 25.91
N ASN A 355 16.00 35.65 25.37
CA ASN A 355 16.13 36.89 26.11
C ASN A 355 15.07 37.05 27.22
N GLU A 356 13.84 36.58 26.99
CA GLU A 356 12.77 36.57 28.00
C GLU A 356 13.08 35.62 29.17
N GLY A 357 13.70 34.46 28.90
CA GLY A 357 14.11 33.50 29.93
C GLY A 357 15.23 34.02 30.83
N VAL A 358 16.19 34.75 30.26
CA VAL A 358 17.30 35.39 31.00
C VAL A 358 16.80 36.57 31.84
N ALA A 359 15.83 37.34 31.33
CA ALA A 359 15.24 38.45 32.07
C ALA A 359 14.37 38.00 33.25
N GLY A 360 13.65 36.87 33.13
CA GLY A 360 12.84 36.31 34.22
C GLY A 360 13.67 35.66 35.34
N ALA A 361 14.78 34.97 35.00
CA ALA A 361 15.64 34.32 35.99
C ALA A 361 16.42 35.30 36.88
N ALA A 362 16.65 36.54 36.42
CA ALA A 362 17.33 37.57 37.19
C ALA A 362 16.48 38.14 38.36
N VAL A 363 15.16 37.88 38.39
CA VAL A 363 14.25 38.47 39.38
C VAL A 363 14.04 37.58 40.61
N ASP A 364 14.24 36.26 40.52
CA ASP A 364 13.88 35.31 41.59
C ASP A 364 15.06 34.75 42.40
N GLY A 365 16.27 35.28 42.25
CA GLY A 365 17.42 34.90 43.10
C GLY A 365 17.84 33.43 43.04
N VAL A 366 17.38 32.69 42.03
CA VAL A 366 17.78 31.29 41.79
C VAL A 366 19.16 31.29 41.15
N THR A 367 20.07 30.48 41.69
CA THR A 367 21.44 30.38 41.18
C THR A 367 21.48 29.87 39.73
N PRO A 368 22.27 30.50 38.83
CA PRO A 368 22.18 30.28 37.38
C PRO A 368 22.40 28.84 36.88
N GLY A 369 23.06 27.99 37.68
CA GLY A 369 23.58 26.71 37.20
C GLY A 369 22.56 25.62 36.87
N SER A 370 21.35 25.63 37.46
CA SER A 370 20.43 24.48 37.33
C SER A 370 19.24 24.70 36.37
N VAL A 371 18.91 25.95 36.04
CA VAL A 371 17.77 26.30 35.17
C VAL A 371 18.21 26.53 33.71
N GLU A 372 19.42 27.04 33.48
CA GLU A 372 19.98 27.22 32.14
C GLU A 372 20.25 25.89 31.42
N GLU A 373 20.69 24.84 32.14
CA GLU A 373 20.92 23.51 31.55
C GLU A 373 19.62 22.83 31.09
N ALA A 374 18.52 22.94 31.85
CA ALA A 374 17.27 22.26 31.54
C ALA A 374 16.46 22.96 30.43
N ALA A 375 16.36 24.30 30.47
CA ALA A 375 15.59 25.08 29.50
C ALA A 375 16.36 25.32 28.18
N GLY A 376 17.69 25.45 28.26
CA GLY A 376 18.57 25.52 27.10
C GLY A 376 18.62 24.21 26.31
N GLY A 377 18.64 23.07 27.01
CA GLY A 377 18.66 21.74 26.40
C GLY A 377 17.45 21.44 25.51
N ALA A 378 16.22 21.64 25.99
CA ALA A 378 15.01 21.31 25.21
C ALA A 378 14.86 22.21 23.96
N LYS A 379 15.21 23.50 24.08
CA LYS A 379 15.09 24.48 22.99
C LYS A 379 16.20 24.37 21.95
N ALA A 380 17.44 24.07 22.34
CA ALA A 380 18.53 23.74 21.42
C ALA A 380 18.24 22.47 20.62
N THR A 381 17.56 21.49 21.24
CA THR A 381 17.16 20.23 20.59
C THR A 381 16.17 20.45 19.43
N ALA A 382 15.25 21.42 19.56
CA ALA A 382 14.29 21.76 18.51
C ALA A 382 14.92 22.47 17.30
N LEU A 383 15.91 23.35 17.52
CA LEU A 383 16.69 23.97 16.44
C LEU A 383 17.57 22.94 15.73
N GLY A 384 18.24 22.08 16.49
CA GLY A 384 18.98 20.94 15.95
C GLY A 384 18.09 20.02 15.10
N ALA A 385 16.85 19.75 15.53
CA ALA A 385 15.87 19.01 14.73
C ALA A 385 15.53 19.74 13.42
N ARG A 386 15.31 21.05 13.45
CA ARG A 386 14.97 21.82 12.24
C ARG A 386 16.13 21.94 11.26
N LEU A 387 17.36 22.11 11.74
CA LEU A 387 18.57 22.05 10.90
C LEU A 387 18.80 20.65 10.34
N ARG A 388 18.53 19.59 11.12
CA ARG A 388 18.48 18.21 10.63
C ARG A 388 17.45 18.03 9.50
N LYS A 389 16.30 18.72 9.54
CA LYS A 389 15.33 18.74 8.41
C LYS A 389 15.97 19.21 7.14
N LEU A 390 16.55 20.40 7.22
CA LEU A 390 17.12 21.08 6.07
C LEU A 390 18.25 20.21 5.51
N TYR A 391 19.09 19.65 6.40
CA TYR A 391 20.18 18.77 6.04
C TYR A 391 19.72 17.46 5.39
N CYS A 392 18.69 16.79 5.92
CA CYS A 392 18.13 15.57 5.33
C CYS A 392 17.50 15.82 3.96
N ILE A 393 16.80 16.94 3.81
CA ILE A 393 16.26 17.40 2.51
C ILE A 393 17.41 17.64 1.53
N LEU A 394 18.46 18.34 1.97
CA LEU A 394 19.66 18.63 1.17
C LEU A 394 20.45 17.36 0.78
N LEU A 395 20.59 16.39 1.67
CA LEU A 395 21.23 15.10 1.36
C LEU A 395 20.41 14.29 0.36
N ARG A 396 19.09 14.22 0.53
CA ARG A 396 18.20 13.56 -0.43
C ARG A 396 18.26 14.24 -1.80
N LEU A 397 18.30 15.58 -1.83
CA LEU A 397 18.49 16.34 -3.05
C LEU A 397 19.83 16.08 -3.72
N ALA A 398 20.91 16.08 -2.95
CA ALA A 398 22.24 15.77 -3.45
C ALA A 398 22.29 14.34 -4.02
N ASP A 399 21.60 13.38 -3.40
CA ASP A 399 21.46 12.03 -3.94
C ASP A 399 20.65 11.99 -5.23
N CYS A 400 19.51 12.66 -5.27
CA CYS A 400 18.69 12.77 -6.47
C CYS A 400 19.47 13.44 -7.62
N CYS A 401 20.20 14.53 -7.36
CA CYS A 401 21.02 15.22 -8.35
C CYS A 401 22.21 14.37 -8.82
N ALA A 402 22.93 13.72 -7.90
CA ALA A 402 24.07 12.87 -8.23
C ALA A 402 23.65 11.68 -9.12
N HIS A 403 22.47 11.09 -8.85
CA HIS A 403 21.94 9.99 -9.65
C HIS A 403 21.40 10.46 -11.01
N ALA A 404 20.73 11.61 -11.06
CA ALA A 404 20.27 12.20 -12.32
C ALA A 404 21.46 12.52 -13.25
N ALA A 405 22.61 12.90 -12.68
CA ALA A 405 23.82 13.20 -13.43
C ALA A 405 24.63 11.95 -13.86
N SER A 406 24.59 10.85 -13.09
CA SER A 406 25.45 9.69 -13.34
C SER A 406 24.83 8.57 -14.18
N GLY A 407 23.50 8.46 -14.24
CA GLY A 407 22.83 7.35 -14.96
C GLY A 407 23.05 5.94 -14.36
N GLU A 408 23.82 5.80 -13.28
CA GLU A 408 24.21 4.51 -12.67
C GLU A 408 23.62 4.26 -11.26
N LEU A 409 23.53 2.98 -10.86
CA LEU A 409 23.05 2.50 -9.55
C LEU A 409 24.07 2.77 -8.41
N PRO A 410 23.63 2.88 -7.13
CA PRO A 410 24.48 3.41 -6.06
C PRO A 410 25.65 2.49 -5.69
N VAL A 411 26.83 3.12 -5.59
CA VAL A 411 28.06 2.58 -4.99
C VAL A 411 27.84 2.26 -3.51
N ARG A 412 28.25 1.06 -3.06
CA ARG A 412 28.27 0.69 -1.64
C ARG A 412 29.26 1.60 -0.89
N PHE A 413 28.82 2.20 0.20
CA PHE A 413 29.63 3.15 0.98
C PHE A 413 30.55 2.44 1.98
N GLU A 414 31.80 2.88 2.07
CA GLU A 414 32.74 2.42 3.08
C GLU A 414 32.42 3.00 4.47
N ALA A 415 32.51 2.15 5.49
CA ALA A 415 32.42 2.54 6.89
C ALA A 415 33.58 3.49 7.25
N GLY A 416 33.28 4.62 7.88
CA GLY A 416 34.28 5.60 8.33
C GLY A 416 34.40 6.87 7.47
N SER A 417 33.75 6.91 6.30
CA SER A 417 33.65 8.13 5.48
C SER A 417 32.96 9.28 6.25
N GLU A 418 33.30 10.53 5.91
CA GLU A 418 32.68 11.73 6.49
C GLU A 418 31.14 11.71 6.34
N ARG A 419 30.67 11.13 5.23
CA ARG A 419 29.26 10.88 4.94
C ARG A 419 28.63 9.83 5.88
N HIS A 420 29.35 8.77 6.23
CA HIS A 420 28.93 7.78 7.23
C HIS A 420 28.85 8.40 8.64
N ARG A 421 29.81 9.27 8.99
CA ARG A 421 29.82 10.00 10.28
C ARG A 421 28.66 11.00 10.38
N LEU A 422 28.30 11.66 9.28
CA LEU A 422 27.16 12.59 9.23
C LEU A 422 25.81 11.85 9.27
N LEU A 423 25.70 10.67 8.64
CA LEU A 423 24.50 9.83 8.72
C LEU A 423 24.32 9.17 10.09
N SER A 424 25.39 8.76 10.76
CA SER A 424 25.31 8.28 12.15
C SER A 424 24.87 9.41 13.09
N TRP A 425 25.32 10.64 12.86
CA TRP A 425 24.86 11.83 13.59
C TRP A 425 23.37 12.13 13.44
N VAL A 426 22.83 12.02 12.23
CA VAL A 426 21.39 12.18 11.96
C VAL A 426 20.59 11.07 12.68
N ARG A 427 21.17 9.88 12.83
CA ARG A 427 20.50 8.70 13.39
C ARG A 427 20.61 8.59 14.92
N PHE A 428 21.66 9.13 15.53
CA PHE A 428 21.96 8.95 16.96
C PHE A 428 22.13 10.26 17.75
N GLY A 429 22.05 11.42 17.10
CA GLY A 429 22.28 12.74 17.71
C GLY A 429 23.78 13.07 17.88
N PRO A 430 24.14 14.36 18.07
CA PRO A 430 25.52 14.75 18.32
C PRO A 430 25.95 14.38 19.75
N PRO A 431 27.22 13.97 19.97
CA PRO A 431 27.80 14.00 21.29
C PRO A 431 28.09 15.47 21.66
N ALA A 432 27.39 15.99 22.67
CA ALA A 432 27.46 17.36 23.19
C ALA A 432 27.13 18.51 22.20
N ALA A 433 26.84 19.69 22.75
CA ALA A 433 26.43 20.87 21.99
C ALA A 433 27.50 21.29 20.97
N LEU A 434 27.07 21.51 19.72
CA LEU A 434 27.89 22.03 18.62
C LEU A 434 28.44 23.42 18.97
N SER A 435 29.73 23.64 18.72
CA SER A 435 30.27 25.00 18.79
C SER A 435 29.73 25.85 17.63
N GLN A 436 29.59 27.15 17.83
CA GLN A 436 29.17 28.10 16.77
C GLN A 436 30.07 28.01 15.52
N ALA A 437 31.36 27.67 15.70
CA ALA A 437 32.30 27.48 14.62
C ALA A 437 32.00 26.21 13.78
N ASP A 438 31.53 25.14 14.41
CA ASP A 438 31.14 23.90 13.73
C ASP A 438 29.83 24.07 12.96
N GLU A 439 28.88 24.84 13.51
CA GLU A 439 27.66 25.22 12.78
C GLU A 439 27.97 26.05 11.52
N LEU A 440 28.88 27.03 11.63
CA LEU A 440 29.33 27.85 10.50
C LEU A 440 30.02 27.00 9.43
N ARG A 441 30.94 26.11 9.82
CA ARG A 441 31.62 25.18 8.90
C ARG A 441 30.62 24.27 8.19
N MET A 442 29.65 23.72 8.92
CA MET A 442 28.62 22.86 8.34
C MET A 442 27.72 23.62 7.34
N ARG A 443 27.38 24.87 7.66
CA ARG A 443 26.60 25.75 6.76
C ARG A 443 27.35 26.03 5.47
N ASP A 444 28.64 26.34 5.55
CA ASP A 444 29.41 26.70 4.37
C ASP A 444 29.67 25.45 3.50
N ALA A 445 29.97 24.28 4.11
CA ALA A 445 30.04 23.01 3.39
C ALA A 445 28.71 22.61 2.70
N LEU A 446 27.57 22.90 3.33
CA LEU A 446 26.24 22.71 2.75
C LEU A 446 26.00 23.64 1.56
N ARG A 447 26.40 24.91 1.67
CA ARG A 447 26.29 25.90 0.60
C ARG A 447 27.10 25.46 -0.62
N ASP A 448 28.33 25.00 -0.41
CA ASP A 448 29.21 24.54 -1.49
C ASP A 448 28.66 23.30 -2.18
N ARG A 449 28.12 22.33 -1.42
CA ARG A 449 27.47 21.14 -1.98
C ARG A 449 26.18 21.47 -2.74
N LEU A 450 25.38 22.42 -2.24
CA LEU A 450 24.17 22.86 -2.93
C LEU A 450 24.50 23.59 -4.24
N ALA A 451 25.57 24.39 -4.25
CA ALA A 451 26.07 25.03 -5.46
C ALA A 451 26.55 23.99 -6.49
N ALA A 452 27.30 22.98 -6.05
CA ALA A 452 27.75 21.88 -6.91
C ALA A 452 26.57 21.06 -7.47
N ALA A 453 25.59 20.69 -6.63
CA ALA A 453 24.40 19.95 -7.05
C ALA A 453 23.53 20.76 -8.02
N SER A 454 23.43 22.08 -7.82
CA SER A 454 22.70 22.99 -8.72
C SER A 454 23.38 23.10 -10.08
N SER A 455 24.72 23.14 -10.10
CA SER A 455 25.50 23.11 -11.34
C SER A 455 25.31 21.80 -12.10
N ALA A 456 25.37 20.66 -11.40
CA ALA A 456 25.12 19.33 -11.98
C ALA A 456 23.68 19.18 -12.51
N ALA A 457 22.68 19.68 -11.79
CA ALA A 457 21.29 19.67 -12.23
C ALA A 457 21.06 20.52 -13.49
N ALA A 458 21.68 21.70 -13.57
CA ALA A 458 21.62 22.55 -14.75
C ALA A 458 22.29 21.89 -15.97
N ALA A 459 23.42 21.20 -15.77
CA ALA A 459 24.09 20.43 -16.82
C ALA A 459 23.23 19.23 -17.29
N ALA A 460 22.58 18.53 -16.37
CA ALA A 460 21.66 17.44 -16.69
C ALA A 460 20.43 17.94 -17.46
N GLU A 461 19.81 19.05 -17.04
CA GLU A 461 18.65 19.66 -17.73
C GLU A 461 19.01 20.10 -19.16
N ALA A 462 20.23 20.59 -19.40
CA ALA A 462 20.73 20.92 -20.73
C ALA A 462 20.98 19.69 -21.64
N SER A 463 21.13 18.49 -21.05
CA SER A 463 21.46 17.25 -21.75
C SER A 463 20.25 16.39 -22.13
N VAL A 464 19.08 16.64 -21.53
CA VAL A 464 17.86 15.89 -21.84
C VAL A 464 17.20 16.49 -23.08
N ALA A 465 17.30 15.79 -24.22
CA ALA A 465 16.63 16.20 -25.45
C ALA A 465 15.11 16.36 -25.21
N PRO A 466 14.47 17.46 -25.68
CA PRO A 466 13.03 17.69 -25.51
C PRO A 466 12.15 16.52 -25.97
N GLU A 467 12.60 15.79 -27.00
CA GLU A 467 11.95 14.60 -27.55
C GLU A 467 11.87 13.44 -26.54
N THR A 468 12.89 13.26 -25.71
CA THR A 468 12.92 12.22 -24.66
C THR A 468 11.89 12.51 -23.57
N LEU A 469 11.73 13.78 -23.19
CA LEU A 469 10.73 14.20 -22.21
C LEU A 469 9.31 14.02 -22.77
N ALA A 470 9.09 14.41 -24.02
CA ALA A 470 7.81 14.23 -24.71
C ALA A 470 7.42 12.74 -24.83
N ARG A 471 8.39 11.86 -25.15
CA ARG A 471 8.16 10.41 -25.23
C ARG A 471 7.77 9.81 -23.88
N LEU A 472 8.51 10.13 -22.81
CA LEU A 472 8.19 9.64 -21.46
C LEU A 472 6.81 10.12 -20.98
N GLN A 473 6.41 11.32 -21.37
CA GLN A 473 5.09 11.87 -21.02
C GLN A 473 3.96 11.21 -21.82
N ALA A 474 4.20 10.85 -23.08
CA ALA A 474 3.27 10.04 -23.87
C ALA A 474 3.12 8.62 -23.29
N GLU A 475 4.23 7.92 -23.02
CA GLU A 475 4.23 6.58 -22.41
C GLU A 475 3.50 6.55 -21.05
N ALA A 476 3.65 7.59 -20.23
CA ALA A 476 2.94 7.70 -18.96
C ALA A 476 1.43 7.94 -19.11
N ASN A 477 1.02 8.70 -20.14
CA ASN A 477 -0.38 8.96 -20.43
C ASN A 477 -1.07 7.71 -21.01
N ASP A 478 -0.40 6.99 -21.91
CA ASP A 478 -0.90 5.74 -22.47
C ASP A 478 -1.09 4.68 -21.38
N TRP A 479 -0.12 4.56 -20.46
CA TRP A 479 -0.23 3.70 -19.30
C TRP A 479 -1.37 4.11 -18.36
N LEU A 480 -1.59 5.41 -18.12
CA LEU A 480 -2.71 5.91 -17.32
C LEU A 480 -4.07 5.53 -17.92
N ILE A 481 -4.18 5.54 -19.25
CA ILE A 481 -5.38 5.13 -19.98
C ILE A 481 -5.58 3.62 -19.86
N GLU A 482 -4.55 2.82 -20.13
CA GLU A 482 -4.59 1.36 -20.00
C GLU A 482 -4.91 0.91 -18.57
N HIS A 483 -4.32 1.57 -17.58
CA HIS A 483 -4.53 1.22 -16.17
C HIS A 483 -5.92 1.66 -15.67
N ARG A 484 -6.46 2.79 -16.16
CA ARG A 484 -7.87 3.15 -15.95
C ARG A 484 -8.77 2.04 -16.50
N LEU A 485 -8.57 1.63 -17.74
CA LEU A 485 -9.35 0.57 -18.40
C LEU A 485 -9.23 -0.79 -17.70
N ALA A 486 -8.03 -1.21 -17.30
CA ALA A 486 -7.80 -2.47 -16.58
C ALA A 486 -8.42 -2.47 -15.18
N CYS A 487 -8.46 -1.31 -14.50
CA CYS A 487 -9.15 -1.16 -13.22
C CYS A 487 -10.68 -1.17 -13.36
N HIS A 488 -11.23 -1.04 -14.58
CA HIS A 488 -12.68 -1.06 -14.86
C HIS A 488 -13.22 -2.46 -15.20
N ALA A 489 -12.37 -3.39 -15.65
CA ALA A 489 -12.79 -4.75 -16.02
C ALA A 489 -13.25 -5.62 -14.82
N ASP A 490 -12.93 -5.22 -13.59
CA ASP A 490 -13.09 -6.07 -12.39
C ASP A 490 -14.31 -5.73 -11.51
N GLY A 491 -15.39 -5.11 -12.02
CA GLY A 491 -16.54 -4.89 -11.13
C GLY A 491 -17.90 -4.44 -11.64
N ASP A 492 -18.13 -4.07 -12.90
CA ASP A 492 -19.47 -3.55 -13.28
C ASP A 492 -19.86 -3.70 -14.76
N GLU A 493 -19.55 -4.86 -15.38
CA GLU A 493 -19.98 -5.13 -16.77
C GLU A 493 -21.51 -5.16 -16.96
N ARG A 494 -22.29 -5.35 -15.88
CA ARG A 494 -23.75 -5.51 -15.98
C ARG A 494 -24.53 -4.20 -16.14
N LEU A 495 -24.00 -3.07 -15.66
CA LEU A 495 -24.63 -1.76 -15.89
C LEU A 495 -24.26 -1.22 -17.28
N LEU A 496 -23.02 -1.43 -17.72
CA LEU A 496 -22.54 -1.01 -19.04
C LEU A 496 -23.27 -1.75 -20.18
N ALA A 497 -23.58 -3.04 -20.01
CA ALA A 497 -24.30 -3.80 -21.05
C ALA A 497 -25.77 -3.36 -21.22
N SER A 498 -26.45 -2.95 -20.14
CA SER A 498 -27.84 -2.46 -20.26
C SER A 498 -27.94 -1.03 -20.78
N GLU A 499 -26.88 -0.24 -20.63
CA GLU A 499 -26.86 1.16 -21.07
C GLU A 499 -26.26 1.33 -22.49
N LEU A 500 -25.42 0.40 -22.96
CA LEU A 500 -24.92 0.38 -24.35
C LEU A 500 -25.91 -0.20 -25.38
N GLU A 501 -27.01 -0.84 -24.94
CA GLU A 501 -28.12 -1.20 -25.84
C GLU A 501 -29.18 -0.09 -25.95
N GLY A 502 -28.98 1.05 -25.27
CA GLY A 502 -29.94 2.16 -25.18
C GLY A 502 -29.53 3.49 -25.83
N ASP A 503 -28.31 3.61 -26.36
CA ASP A 503 -27.79 4.75 -27.13
C ASP A 503 -27.06 4.23 -28.38
#